data_AF-A0A1J7I6A4-F1
#
_entry.id   AF-A0A1J7I6A4-F1
#
_cell.length_a   1.000
_cell.length_b   1.000
_cell.length_c   1.000
_cell.angle_alpha   90.00
_cell.angle_beta   90.00
_cell.angle_gamma   90.00
#
_symmetry.space_group_name_H-M   'P 1'
#
loop_
_entity.id
_entity.type
_entity.pdbx_description
1 polymer ?
#
loop_
_entity_poly.entity_id
_entity_poly.type
_entity_poly.pdbx_seq_one_letter_code
_entity_poly.pdbx_strand_id
1 'polypeptide(L)'
;MDTSKPTPIEQKQLKGDEVTKPKLAELRALFEKRLPQGKDTTSKDLEEWLQCPNYGGDCEQRATALAWKLLPEGSKVKPKAPDFTTDPKFAPLSGKWDSVKASLDTNAPVIVKGLDTFLGGDQSSFNSGTSHHVVLFLAYGKEDGVGGGEYFVGFDPDVNATAATWAAWEGLGGPAKGPPPGLDAAKLNKFISDMVVATSGQVLGTLFRKYYVDKSKVFPKIDRFAGTKV
;
A
#
# COMPACT_ATOMS: atom_id res chain seq x y z
N MET A 1 -22.72 -22.59 -1.95
CA MET A 1 -21.63 -21.74 -1.46
C MET A 1 -22.06 -20.32 -1.75
N ASP A 2 -22.06 -19.45 -0.73
CA ASP A 2 -22.44 -18.06 -0.90
C ASP A 2 -21.51 -17.42 -1.95
N THR A 3 -22.10 -16.96 -3.05
CA THR A 3 -21.43 -16.36 -4.20
C THR A 3 -21.32 -14.84 -4.06
N SER A 4 -21.63 -14.28 -2.88
CA SER A 4 -21.45 -12.87 -2.63
C SER A 4 -19.98 -12.49 -2.76
N LYS A 5 -19.72 -11.44 -3.56
CA LYS A 5 -18.39 -10.85 -3.65
C LYS A 5 -17.93 -10.46 -2.24
N PRO A 6 -16.65 -10.68 -1.90
CA PRO A 6 -16.15 -10.26 -0.60
C PRO A 6 -16.42 -8.78 -0.36
N THR A 7 -16.84 -8.43 0.86
CA THR A 7 -16.91 -7.03 1.27
C THR A 7 -15.51 -6.42 1.23
N PRO A 8 -15.26 -5.32 0.50
CA PRO A 8 -13.96 -4.66 0.49
C PRO A 8 -13.48 -4.28 1.89
N ILE A 9 -12.16 -4.25 2.10
CA ILE A 9 -11.59 -3.65 3.31
C ILE A 9 -11.97 -2.16 3.34
N GLU A 10 -12.51 -1.71 4.47
CA GLU A 10 -12.79 -0.29 4.65
C GLU A 10 -11.48 0.50 4.70
N GLN A 11 -11.45 1.60 3.96
CA GLN A 11 -10.34 2.54 3.92
C GLN A 11 -10.75 3.94 4.32
N LYS A 12 -9.84 4.63 5.00
CA LYS A 12 -9.96 6.07 5.26
C LYS A 12 -8.66 6.78 5.00
N GLN A 13 -8.77 8.07 4.70
CA GLN A 13 -7.63 8.95 4.65
C GLN A 13 -6.93 8.99 6.01
N LEU A 14 -5.60 8.89 5.99
CA LEU A 14 -4.77 9.03 7.17
C LEU A 14 -4.60 10.52 7.50
N LYS A 15 -4.80 10.91 8.76
CA LYS A 15 -4.51 12.26 9.23
C LYS A 15 -3.12 12.32 9.87
N GLY A 16 -2.52 13.52 9.90
CA GLY A 16 -1.15 13.69 10.39
C GLY A 16 -0.97 13.58 11.91
N ASP A 17 -2.05 13.73 12.66
CA ASP A 17 -2.09 13.72 14.13
C ASP A 17 -2.41 12.34 14.72
N GLU A 18 -2.55 11.31 13.90
CA GLU A 18 -2.94 9.99 14.38
C GLU A 18 -1.83 9.27 15.15
N VAL A 19 -2.23 8.60 16.24
CA VAL A 19 -1.33 7.85 17.12
C VAL A 19 -1.13 6.43 16.58
N THR A 20 0.07 6.19 16.06
CA THR A 20 0.43 4.90 15.46
C THR A 20 1.71 4.31 16.05
N LYS A 21 1.91 3.01 15.83
CA LYS A 21 3.16 2.31 16.07
C LYS A 21 3.59 1.53 14.81
N PRO A 22 4.77 1.81 14.23
CA PRO A 22 5.67 2.95 14.49
C PRO A 22 4.99 4.32 14.29
N LYS A 23 5.60 5.41 14.77
CA LYS A 23 4.98 6.75 14.67
C LYS A 23 4.99 7.25 13.23
N LEU A 24 3.93 7.94 12.81
CA LEU A 24 3.85 8.53 11.46
C LEU A 24 5.05 9.45 11.13
N ALA A 25 5.52 10.24 12.10
CA ALA A 25 6.68 11.11 11.92
C ALA A 25 7.99 10.32 11.65
N GLU A 26 8.15 9.15 12.26
CA GLU A 26 9.31 8.28 12.04
C GLU A 26 9.24 7.65 10.65
N LEU A 27 8.05 7.22 10.22
CA LEU A 27 7.82 6.74 8.86
C LEU A 27 8.12 7.85 7.84
N ARG A 28 7.60 9.07 8.06
CA ARG A 28 7.86 10.21 7.18
C ARG A 28 9.35 10.46 7.01
N ALA A 29 10.10 10.57 8.11
CA ALA A 29 11.54 10.79 8.08
C ALA A 29 12.29 9.66 7.34
N LEU A 30 11.85 8.40 7.51
CA LEU A 30 12.39 7.27 6.76
C LEU A 30 12.16 7.43 5.26
N PHE A 31 10.95 7.78 4.81
CA PHE A 31 10.68 8.01 3.39
C PHE A 31 11.48 9.19 2.85
N GLU A 32 11.51 10.34 3.54
CA GLU A 32 12.29 11.51 3.11
C GLU A 32 13.76 11.18 2.88
N LYS A 33 14.36 10.37 3.76
CA LYS A 33 15.76 9.92 3.61
C LYS A 33 15.97 9.03 2.38
N ARG A 34 14.93 8.30 1.94
CA ARG A 34 15.02 7.29 0.87
C ARG A 34 14.56 7.81 -0.49
N LEU A 35 13.71 8.83 -0.50
CA LEU A 35 13.23 9.47 -1.72
C LEU A 35 14.40 10.10 -2.49
N PRO A 36 14.33 10.12 -3.84
CA PRO A 36 15.33 10.78 -4.65
C PRO A 36 15.44 12.25 -4.25
N GLN A 37 16.62 12.85 -4.42
CA GLN A 37 16.87 14.23 -4.02
C GLN A 37 17.05 15.12 -5.25
N GLY A 38 16.08 16.01 -5.49
CA GLY A 38 16.21 17.14 -6.41
C GLY A 38 16.60 16.78 -7.85
N LYS A 39 17.68 17.42 -8.33
CA LYS A 39 18.05 17.58 -9.76
C LYS A 39 18.40 16.30 -10.50
N ASP A 40 18.66 15.21 -9.78
CA ASP A 40 19.01 13.91 -10.36
C ASP A 40 17.83 12.93 -10.39
N THR A 41 16.63 13.38 -10.03
CA THR A 41 15.43 12.53 -10.08
C THR A 41 15.06 12.21 -11.52
N THR A 42 14.87 10.92 -11.81
CA THR A 42 14.60 10.38 -13.14
C THR A 42 13.24 9.67 -13.20
N SER A 43 12.78 9.33 -14.41
CA SER A 43 11.62 8.45 -14.60
C SER A 43 11.82 7.07 -13.95
N LYS A 44 13.07 6.60 -13.81
CA LYS A 44 13.35 5.35 -13.11
C LYS A 44 12.99 5.44 -11.62
N ASP A 45 13.26 6.58 -10.97
CA ASP A 45 12.86 6.78 -9.58
C ASP A 45 11.34 6.76 -9.43
N LEU A 46 10.61 7.31 -10.39
CA LEU A 46 9.15 7.23 -10.44
C LEU A 46 8.68 5.77 -10.52
N GLU A 47 9.28 4.97 -11.40
CA GLU A 47 8.93 3.55 -11.58
C GLU A 47 9.29 2.67 -10.36
N GLU A 48 10.37 3.02 -9.67
CA GLU A 48 10.80 2.37 -8.43
C GLU A 48 9.82 2.63 -7.30
N TRP A 49 9.33 3.86 -7.16
CA TRP A 49 8.44 4.27 -6.06
C TRP A 49 6.97 4.02 -6.33
N LEU A 50 6.52 4.20 -7.57
CA LEU A 50 5.12 4.21 -7.96
C LEU A 50 4.81 3.13 -9.01
N GLN A 51 3.63 2.55 -8.88
CA GLN A 51 3.00 1.74 -9.92
C GLN A 51 2.17 2.65 -10.82
N CYS A 52 2.75 2.96 -11.98
CA CYS A 52 2.10 3.75 -13.01
C CYS A 52 1.17 2.87 -13.87
N PRO A 53 0.13 3.43 -14.50
CA PRO A 53 -0.77 2.67 -15.35
C PRO A 53 -0.03 2.09 -16.56
N ASN A 54 -0.36 0.85 -16.95
CA ASN A 54 0.26 0.10 -18.05
C ASN A 54 1.77 -0.17 -17.93
N TYR A 55 2.42 0.15 -16.80
CA TYR A 55 3.71 -0.43 -16.46
C TYR A 55 3.45 -1.85 -15.98
N GLY A 56 3.62 -2.83 -16.88
CA GLY A 56 3.46 -4.27 -16.65
C GLY A 56 4.47 -4.89 -15.68
N GLY A 57 4.88 -4.14 -14.65
CA GLY A 57 5.67 -4.66 -13.54
C GLY A 57 4.79 -5.46 -12.59
N ASP A 58 5.31 -6.58 -12.13
CA ASP A 58 4.70 -7.41 -11.10
C ASP A 58 4.58 -6.60 -9.79
N CYS A 59 3.34 -6.29 -9.37
CA CYS A 59 3.06 -5.52 -8.16
C CYS A 59 3.69 -6.16 -6.90
N GLU A 60 3.91 -7.48 -6.89
CA GLU A 60 4.61 -8.18 -5.82
C GLU A 60 6.10 -7.85 -5.80
N GLN A 61 6.75 -7.81 -6.97
CA GLN A 61 8.18 -7.47 -7.08
C GLN A 61 8.43 -6.03 -6.63
N ARG A 62 7.57 -5.10 -7.05
CA ARG A 62 7.66 -3.69 -6.62
C ARG A 62 7.45 -3.55 -5.12
N ALA A 63 6.38 -4.12 -4.58
CA ALA A 63 6.12 -4.10 -3.14
C ALA A 63 7.29 -4.70 -2.36
N THR A 64 7.86 -5.81 -2.84
CA THR A 64 9.05 -6.43 -2.23
C THR A 64 10.25 -5.49 -2.24
N ALA A 65 10.58 -4.90 -3.39
CA ALA A 65 11.70 -3.97 -3.51
C ALA A 65 11.53 -2.75 -2.57
N LEU A 66 10.33 -2.20 -2.50
CA LEU A 66 10.00 -1.09 -1.61
C LEU A 66 10.06 -1.49 -0.14
N ALA A 67 9.55 -2.67 0.22
CA ALA A 67 9.64 -3.18 1.58
C ALA A 67 11.10 -3.32 2.06
N TRP A 68 12.01 -3.77 1.19
CA TRP A 68 13.44 -3.77 1.50
C TRP A 68 14.04 -2.36 1.59
N LYS A 69 13.66 -1.45 0.69
CA LYS A 69 14.09 -0.04 0.68
C LYS A 69 13.68 0.70 1.97
N LEU A 70 12.55 0.29 2.55
CA LEU A 70 11.94 0.87 3.76
C LEU A 70 12.35 0.17 5.07
N LEU A 71 13.33 -0.73 5.05
CA LEU A 71 13.91 -1.19 6.31
C LEU A 71 14.77 -0.10 6.94
N PRO A 72 14.80 0.00 8.29
CA PRO A 72 15.79 0.81 8.98
C PRO A 72 17.22 0.42 8.56
N GLU A 73 18.10 1.40 8.49
CA GLU A 73 19.51 1.15 8.16
C GLU A 73 20.17 0.23 9.21
N GLY A 74 20.94 -0.76 8.75
CA GLY A 74 21.55 -1.75 9.64
C GLY A 74 20.58 -2.78 10.22
N SER A 75 19.30 -2.74 9.83
CA SER A 75 18.31 -3.71 10.27
C SER A 75 18.68 -5.14 9.88
N LYS A 76 18.58 -6.06 10.84
CA LYS A 76 18.68 -7.51 10.60
C LYS A 76 17.32 -8.16 10.36
N VAL A 77 16.22 -7.41 10.53
CA VAL A 77 14.88 -7.91 10.23
C VAL A 77 14.62 -7.86 8.73
N LYS A 78 13.84 -8.82 8.24
CA LYS A 78 13.44 -8.92 6.83
C LYS A 78 11.97 -8.53 6.70
N PRO A 79 11.55 -7.99 5.54
CA PRO A 79 10.13 -7.80 5.28
C PRO A 79 9.37 -9.12 5.41
N LYS A 80 8.12 -9.04 5.83
CA LYS A 80 7.26 -10.22 5.98
C LYS A 80 6.19 -10.22 4.91
N ALA A 81 5.90 -11.37 4.34
CA ALA A 81 4.80 -11.58 3.41
C ALA A 81 3.93 -12.73 3.94
N PRO A 82 3.11 -12.50 4.98
CA PRO A 82 2.24 -13.54 5.53
C PRO A 82 1.29 -14.05 4.45
N ASP A 83 1.20 -15.37 4.33
CA ASP A 83 0.27 -15.99 3.40
C ASP A 83 -1.14 -15.98 3.99
N PHE A 84 -2.03 -15.15 3.43
CA PHE A 84 -3.44 -15.09 3.80
C PHE A 84 -4.32 -16.10 3.03
N THR A 85 -3.77 -16.86 2.07
CA THR A 85 -4.52 -17.75 1.16
C THR A 85 -5.02 -19.06 1.80
N THR A 86 -5.06 -19.15 3.13
CA THR A 86 -5.52 -20.37 3.82
C THR A 86 -6.97 -20.67 3.48
N ASP A 87 -7.26 -21.96 3.25
CA ASP A 87 -8.63 -22.47 3.12
C ASP A 87 -9.48 -21.94 4.29
N PRO A 88 -10.59 -21.23 4.02
CA PRO A 88 -11.45 -20.61 5.03
C PRO A 88 -11.99 -21.59 6.08
N LYS A 89 -11.83 -22.91 5.88
CA LYS A 89 -12.19 -23.96 6.83
C LYS A 89 -11.24 -24.13 8.02
N PHE A 90 -10.01 -23.57 8.02
CA PHE A 90 -8.96 -24.06 8.93
C PHE A 90 -8.36 -23.09 9.97
N ALA A 91 -8.69 -21.79 10.03
CA ALA A 91 -8.34 -20.98 11.20
C ALA A 91 -9.00 -19.59 11.21
N PRO A 92 -9.32 -19.03 12.39
CA PRO A 92 -9.53 -17.59 12.50
C PRO A 92 -8.24 -16.84 12.14
N LEU A 93 -8.35 -15.78 11.35
CA LEU A 93 -7.20 -15.00 10.87
C LEU A 93 -6.58 -14.08 11.93
N SER A 94 -7.17 -14.02 13.14
CA SER A 94 -6.69 -13.18 14.24
C SER A 94 -5.20 -13.35 14.50
N GLY A 95 -4.71 -14.59 14.60
CA GLY A 95 -3.29 -14.86 14.84
C GLY A 95 -2.36 -14.40 13.72
N LYS A 96 -2.84 -14.35 12.47
CA LYS A 96 -2.07 -13.77 11.34
C LYS A 96 -2.00 -12.26 11.47
N TRP A 97 -3.12 -11.60 11.78
CA TRP A 97 -3.13 -10.15 12.00
C TRP A 97 -2.31 -9.74 13.23
N ASP A 98 -2.26 -10.55 14.27
CA ASP A 98 -1.37 -10.34 15.41
C ASP A 98 0.11 -10.49 15.01
N SER A 99 0.42 -11.44 14.13
CA SER A 99 1.76 -11.59 13.56
C SER A 99 2.17 -10.40 12.67
N VAL A 100 1.20 -9.79 11.97
CA VAL A 100 1.42 -8.51 11.26
C VAL A 100 1.82 -7.44 12.26
N LYS A 101 1.03 -7.22 13.33
CA LYS A 101 1.34 -6.22 14.37
C LYS A 101 2.72 -6.45 15.00
N ALA A 102 3.04 -7.69 15.35
CA ALA A 102 4.34 -8.05 15.91
C ALA A 102 5.51 -7.75 14.96
N SER A 103 5.29 -7.88 13.65
CA SER A 103 6.30 -7.51 12.63
C SER A 103 6.48 -5.99 12.57
N LEU A 104 5.37 -5.24 12.56
CA LEU A 104 5.37 -3.77 12.56
C LEU A 104 6.01 -3.19 13.82
N ASP A 105 5.83 -3.84 14.97
CA ASP A 105 6.51 -3.48 16.23
C ASP A 105 8.04 -3.52 16.14
N THR A 106 8.59 -4.28 15.21
CA THR A 106 10.03 -4.36 14.92
C THR A 106 10.48 -3.46 13.76
N ASN A 107 9.62 -2.55 13.32
CA ASN A 107 9.81 -1.72 12.11
C ASN A 107 10.03 -2.56 10.84
N ALA A 108 9.51 -3.79 10.78
CA ALA A 108 9.57 -4.62 9.58
C ALA A 108 8.32 -4.38 8.71
N PRO A 109 8.47 -3.85 7.48
CA PRO A 109 7.35 -3.74 6.55
C PRO A 109 6.68 -5.09 6.29
N VAL A 110 5.35 -5.08 6.18
CA VAL A 110 4.56 -6.28 5.90
C VAL A 110 3.90 -6.14 4.53
N ILE A 111 4.24 -7.03 3.62
CA ILE A 111 3.66 -7.16 2.29
C ILE A 111 2.37 -7.96 2.41
N VAL A 112 1.23 -7.30 2.18
CA VAL A 112 -0.09 -7.95 2.20
C VAL A 112 -0.56 -8.09 0.77
N LYS A 113 -0.92 -9.32 0.38
CA LYS A 113 -1.42 -9.66 -0.95
C LYS A 113 -2.84 -10.19 -0.83
N GLY A 114 -3.74 -9.75 -1.71
CA GLY A 114 -5.12 -10.20 -1.71
C GLY A 114 -5.86 -9.93 -3.01
N LEU A 115 -7.12 -10.34 -3.05
CA LEU A 115 -8.00 -10.05 -4.19
C LEU A 115 -8.09 -8.53 -4.38
N ASP A 116 -8.00 -8.05 -5.61
CA ASP A 116 -7.98 -6.62 -5.95
C ASP A 116 -9.17 -5.84 -5.37
N THR A 117 -10.38 -6.39 -5.53
CA THR A 117 -11.64 -5.84 -5.00
C THR A 117 -11.75 -5.88 -3.48
N PHE A 118 -10.96 -6.72 -2.82
CA PHE A 118 -10.94 -6.81 -1.37
C PHE A 118 -9.88 -5.91 -0.76
N LEU A 119 -8.61 -6.14 -1.14
CA LEU A 119 -7.46 -5.45 -0.59
C LEU A 119 -7.30 -4.03 -1.14
N GLY A 120 -7.71 -3.79 -2.39
CA GLY A 120 -7.79 -2.45 -2.96
C GLY A 120 -8.68 -1.53 -2.12
N GLY A 121 -9.67 -2.09 -1.44
CA GLY A 121 -10.56 -1.42 -0.49
C GLY A 121 -11.78 -0.76 -1.13
N ASP A 122 -12.65 -0.18 -0.30
CA ASP A 122 -13.89 0.48 -0.72
C ASP A 122 -13.68 1.80 -1.48
N GLN A 123 -12.49 2.38 -1.39
CA GLN A 123 -12.08 3.56 -2.15
C GLN A 123 -11.33 3.19 -3.45
N SER A 124 -11.22 1.89 -3.74
CA SER A 124 -10.42 1.41 -4.87
C SER A 124 -11.08 1.66 -6.23
N SER A 125 -10.26 1.93 -7.24
CA SER A 125 -10.68 1.83 -8.63
C SER A 125 -10.64 0.39 -9.17
N PHE A 126 -10.04 -0.56 -8.44
CA PHE A 126 -9.96 -1.97 -8.86
C PHE A 126 -11.28 -2.69 -8.63
N ASN A 127 -11.84 -3.24 -9.71
CA ASN A 127 -13.18 -3.84 -9.70
C ASN A 127 -13.26 -5.20 -10.40
N SER A 128 -12.12 -5.77 -10.81
CA SER A 128 -12.11 -6.98 -11.63
C SER A 128 -12.57 -8.20 -10.85
N GLY A 129 -12.16 -8.31 -9.58
CA GLY A 129 -12.45 -9.48 -8.75
C GLY A 129 -11.76 -10.76 -9.23
N THR A 130 -10.82 -10.64 -10.16
CA THR A 130 -10.09 -11.78 -10.78
C THR A 130 -8.58 -11.59 -10.74
N SER A 131 -8.11 -10.40 -10.35
CA SER A 131 -6.69 -10.09 -10.16
C SER A 131 -6.35 -9.98 -8.68
N HIS A 132 -5.06 -9.84 -8.39
CA HIS A 132 -4.60 -9.58 -7.03
C HIS A 132 -4.01 -8.17 -6.95
N HIS A 133 -4.02 -7.63 -5.74
CA HIS A 133 -3.38 -6.38 -5.39
C HIS A 133 -2.40 -6.61 -4.23
N VAL A 134 -1.46 -5.68 -4.06
CA VAL A 134 -0.42 -5.76 -3.02
C VAL A 134 -0.25 -4.40 -2.36
N VAL A 135 -0.30 -4.37 -1.03
CA VAL A 135 -0.13 -3.17 -0.20
C VAL A 135 0.95 -3.43 0.84
N LEU A 136 1.72 -2.40 1.19
CA LEU A 136 2.68 -2.45 2.30
C LEU A 136 2.05 -1.92 3.57
N PHE A 137 1.90 -2.74 4.59
CA PHE A 137 1.58 -2.26 5.94
C PHE A 137 2.87 -1.85 6.65
N LEU A 138 2.85 -0.64 7.22
CA LEU A 138 4.04 0.01 7.76
C LEU A 138 3.88 0.47 9.22
N ALA A 139 2.64 0.67 9.67
CA ALA A 139 2.30 0.91 11.06
C ALA A 139 0.88 0.41 11.35
N TYR A 140 0.47 0.47 12.61
CA TYR A 140 -0.90 0.27 13.03
C TYR A 140 -1.29 1.30 14.10
N GLY A 141 -2.58 1.54 14.23
CA GLY A 141 -3.15 2.45 15.23
C GLY A 141 -4.52 1.97 15.67
N LYS A 142 -5.16 2.79 16.50
CA LYS A 142 -6.51 2.58 16.98
C LYS A 142 -7.23 3.92 16.99
N GLU A 143 -8.47 3.93 16.52
CA GLU A 143 -9.30 5.13 16.61
C GLU A 143 -9.51 5.52 18.07
N ASP A 144 -9.52 6.84 18.32
CA ASP A 144 -9.84 7.36 19.63
C ASP A 144 -11.32 7.10 19.97
N GLY A 145 -11.58 6.89 21.27
CA GLY A 145 -12.93 6.67 21.80
C GLY A 145 -13.28 5.21 22.14
N VAL A 146 -14.38 5.05 22.87
CA VAL A 146 -14.87 3.74 23.31
C VAL A 146 -15.36 2.95 22.10
N GLY A 147 -14.75 1.79 21.86
CA GLY A 147 -15.07 0.94 20.70
C GLY A 147 -14.33 1.30 19.41
N GLY A 148 -13.36 2.23 19.46
CA GLY A 148 -12.54 2.60 18.30
C GLY A 148 -11.85 1.38 17.66
N GLY A 149 -12.04 1.24 16.35
CA GLY A 149 -11.48 0.14 15.56
C GLY A 149 -9.96 0.24 15.44
N GLU A 150 -9.29 -0.91 15.47
CA GLU A 150 -7.88 -0.99 15.08
C GLU A 150 -7.77 -0.82 13.55
N TYR A 151 -6.71 -0.14 13.11
CA TYR A 151 -6.39 0.00 11.69
C TYR A 151 -4.91 -0.23 11.43
N PHE A 152 -4.59 -0.59 10.20
CA PHE A 152 -3.23 -0.59 9.68
C PHE A 152 -2.99 0.64 8.80
N VAL A 153 -1.79 1.18 8.85
CA VAL A 153 -1.32 2.21 7.91
C VAL A 153 -0.71 1.48 6.72
N GLY A 154 -1.43 1.48 5.61
CA GLY A 154 -1.00 0.89 4.35
C GLY A 154 -0.47 1.94 3.38
N PHE A 155 0.63 1.60 2.72
CA PHE A 155 1.19 2.31 1.58
C PHE A 155 0.89 1.51 0.31
N ASP A 156 0.09 2.10 -0.56
CA ASP A 156 -0.29 1.54 -1.85
C ASP A 156 0.43 2.33 -2.95
N PRO A 157 1.46 1.77 -3.61
CA PRO A 157 2.21 2.51 -4.62
C PRO A 157 1.45 2.72 -5.93
N ASP A 158 0.26 2.14 -6.11
CA ASP A 158 -0.51 2.29 -7.35
C ASP A 158 -1.21 3.63 -7.45
N VAL A 159 -0.86 4.42 -8.46
CA VAL A 159 -1.47 5.73 -8.69
C VAL A 159 -2.94 5.61 -9.12
N ASN A 160 -3.35 4.46 -9.67
CA ASN A 160 -4.74 4.16 -10.01
C ASN A 160 -5.55 3.65 -8.81
N ALA A 161 -4.91 3.39 -7.67
CA ALA A 161 -5.56 2.77 -6.53
C ALA A 161 -6.85 3.51 -6.19
N THR A 162 -6.86 4.85 -6.23
CA THR A 162 -8.05 5.66 -5.90
C THR A 162 -8.20 6.90 -6.76
N ALA A 163 -9.37 7.53 -6.70
CA ALA A 163 -9.64 8.80 -7.39
C ALA A 163 -8.65 9.92 -7.02
N ALA A 164 -8.22 10.01 -5.75
CA ALA A 164 -7.30 11.07 -5.30
C ALA A 164 -5.88 10.89 -5.87
N THR A 165 -5.36 9.66 -5.88
CA THR A 165 -4.05 9.33 -6.44
C THR A 165 -4.07 9.44 -7.98
N TRP A 166 -5.21 9.09 -8.59
CA TRP A 166 -5.43 9.22 -10.02
C TRP A 166 -5.48 10.67 -10.46
N ALA A 167 -6.23 11.53 -9.75
CA ALA A 167 -6.29 12.95 -10.05
C ALA A 167 -4.91 13.63 -9.93
N ALA A 168 -4.08 13.21 -8.96
CA ALA A 168 -2.71 13.71 -8.85
C ALA A 168 -1.86 13.28 -10.06
N TRP A 169 -2.01 12.03 -10.51
CA TRP A 169 -1.36 11.52 -11.72
C TRP A 169 -1.77 12.28 -12.99
N GLU A 170 -3.07 12.50 -13.17
CA GLU A 170 -3.60 13.29 -14.29
C GLU A 170 -3.09 14.74 -14.25
N GLY A 171 -3.00 15.34 -13.05
CA GLY A 171 -2.46 16.68 -12.84
C GLY A 171 -0.99 16.85 -13.22
N LEU A 172 -0.21 15.75 -13.21
CA LEU A 172 1.15 15.73 -13.74
C LEU A 172 1.18 15.78 -15.29
N GLY A 173 0.03 15.62 -15.94
CA GLY A 173 -0.11 15.39 -17.38
C GLY A 173 0.07 13.92 -17.76
N GLY A 174 -0.03 13.01 -16.79
CA GLY A 174 0.21 11.58 -16.99
C GLY A 174 -0.79 10.98 -17.98
N PRO A 175 -0.37 10.50 -19.16
CA PRO A 175 -1.24 9.68 -19.99
C PRO A 175 -1.63 8.39 -19.25
N ALA A 176 -2.60 7.66 -19.80
CA ALA A 176 -2.86 6.28 -19.38
C ALA A 176 -1.64 5.34 -19.56
N LYS A 177 -0.51 5.81 -20.13
CA LYS A 177 0.70 5.03 -20.42
C LYS A 177 1.95 5.78 -19.98
N GLY A 178 2.23 5.76 -18.67
CA GLY A 178 3.50 6.21 -18.11
C GLY A 178 3.65 7.73 -17.89
N PRO A 179 4.81 8.18 -17.36
CA PRO A 179 5.03 9.59 -17.08
C PRO A 179 4.99 10.44 -18.36
N PRO A 180 4.51 11.69 -18.28
CA PRO A 180 4.53 12.59 -19.43
C PRO A 180 5.98 12.83 -19.92
N PRO A 181 6.21 12.83 -21.24
CA PRO A 181 7.54 13.07 -21.79
C PRO A 181 8.01 14.49 -21.46
N GLY A 182 9.30 14.64 -21.15
CA GLY A 182 9.92 15.94 -20.91
C GLY A 182 9.64 16.57 -19.55
N LEU A 183 9.15 15.81 -18.57
CA LEU A 183 9.17 16.25 -17.17
C LEU A 183 10.61 16.49 -16.72
N ASP A 184 10.87 17.67 -16.19
CA ASP A 184 12.13 17.96 -15.53
C ASP A 184 12.25 17.23 -14.18
N ALA A 185 13.49 17.03 -13.73
CA ALA A 185 13.79 16.32 -12.50
C ALA A 185 13.12 16.95 -11.26
N ALA A 186 12.95 18.27 -11.24
CA ALA A 186 12.35 18.97 -10.11
C ALA A 186 10.84 18.65 -10.00
N LYS A 187 10.13 18.61 -11.12
CA LYS A 187 8.71 18.21 -11.16
C LYS A 187 8.52 16.74 -10.78
N LEU A 188 9.37 15.84 -11.29
CA LEU A 188 9.35 14.43 -10.89
C LEU A 188 9.60 14.27 -9.39
N ASN A 189 10.63 14.94 -8.87
CA ASN A 189 10.97 14.92 -7.46
C ASN A 189 9.81 15.40 -6.59
N LYS A 190 9.22 16.54 -6.97
CA LYS A 190 8.09 17.12 -6.26
C LYS A 190 6.89 16.18 -6.28
N PHE A 191 6.56 15.60 -7.44
CA PHE A 191 5.44 14.68 -7.58
C PHE A 191 5.61 13.44 -6.69
N ILE A 192 6.74 12.75 -6.77
CA ILE A 192 7.02 11.59 -5.92
C ILE A 192 6.94 11.99 -4.44
N SER A 193 7.54 13.11 -4.06
CA SER A 193 7.55 13.59 -2.67
C SER A 193 6.14 13.95 -2.17
N ASP A 194 5.32 14.62 -2.98
CA ASP A 194 3.95 14.98 -2.62
C ASP A 194 3.10 13.71 -2.39
N MET A 195 3.24 12.72 -3.28
CA MET A 195 2.48 11.47 -3.21
C MET A 195 2.86 10.61 -2.00
N VAL A 196 4.11 10.71 -1.54
CA VAL A 196 4.66 9.83 -0.48
C VAL A 196 4.75 10.52 0.88
N VAL A 197 5.28 11.73 0.99
CA VAL A 197 5.54 12.40 2.29
C VAL A 197 4.71 13.66 2.56
N ALA A 198 3.85 14.05 1.61
CA ALA A 198 3.01 15.26 1.63
C ALA A 198 3.79 16.57 1.86
N THR A 199 3.43 17.61 1.10
CA THR A 199 4.02 18.96 1.29
C THR A 199 3.13 19.90 2.11
N SER A 200 1.93 19.48 2.54
CA SER A 200 0.94 20.36 3.19
C SER A 200 0.32 19.77 4.46
N GLY A 201 0.92 20.01 5.62
CA GLY A 201 0.33 19.75 6.96
C GLY A 201 0.03 18.29 7.32
N GLN A 202 -0.01 17.40 6.34
CA GLN A 202 -0.09 15.95 6.49
C GLN A 202 1.32 15.38 6.70
N VAL A 203 1.41 14.34 7.53
CA VAL A 203 2.68 13.66 7.83
C VAL A 203 3.05 12.68 6.71
N LEU A 204 2.09 12.16 5.96
CA LEU A 204 2.31 11.23 4.85
C LEU A 204 1.40 11.61 3.68
N GLY A 205 1.81 11.23 2.47
CA GLY A 205 1.11 11.55 1.22
C GLY A 205 -0.13 10.70 0.92
N THR A 206 -0.73 10.95 -0.24
CA THR A 206 -2.03 10.37 -0.67
C THR A 206 -1.98 8.86 -0.94
N LEU A 207 -0.78 8.28 -1.03
CA LEU A 207 -0.57 6.82 -1.15
C LEU A 207 -0.75 6.09 0.20
N PHE A 208 -0.88 6.82 1.31
CA PHE A 208 -1.09 6.24 2.63
C PHE A 208 -2.56 6.28 3.04
N ARG A 209 -3.04 5.15 3.56
CA ARG A 209 -4.42 5.00 4.04
C ARG A 209 -4.48 4.17 5.30
N LYS A 210 -5.58 4.34 6.02
CA LYS A 210 -6.03 3.41 7.04
C LYS A 210 -6.73 2.24 6.39
N TYR A 211 -6.42 1.02 6.83
CA TYR A 211 -7.07 -0.22 6.45
C TYR A 211 -7.71 -0.84 7.70
N TYR A 212 -9.03 -0.87 7.76
CA TYR A 212 -9.78 -1.47 8.86
C TYR A 212 -10.11 -2.92 8.52
N VAL A 213 -9.32 -3.82 9.08
CA VAL A 213 -9.44 -5.23 8.81
C VAL A 213 -10.43 -5.86 9.79
N ASP A 214 -11.51 -6.44 9.24
CA ASP A 214 -12.40 -7.30 10.00
C ASP A 214 -11.74 -8.66 10.25
N LYS A 215 -11.12 -8.81 11.44
CA LYS A 215 -10.41 -10.03 11.85
C LYS A 215 -11.33 -11.24 12.05
N SER A 216 -12.66 -11.03 12.07
CA SER A 216 -13.66 -12.11 12.19
C SER A 216 -14.02 -12.72 10.83
N LYS A 217 -13.72 -12.01 9.73
CA LYS A 217 -13.98 -12.47 8.36
C LYS A 217 -12.79 -13.21 7.76
N VAL A 218 -13.10 -14.07 6.80
CA VAL A 218 -12.10 -14.78 6.01
C VAL A 218 -11.51 -13.85 4.94
N PHE A 219 -10.21 -14.01 4.69
CA PHE A 219 -9.51 -13.28 3.64
C PHE A 219 -9.82 -13.97 2.31
N PRO A 220 -10.35 -13.25 1.31
CA PRO A 220 -10.77 -13.89 0.07
C PRO A 220 -9.61 -14.54 -0.66
N LYS A 221 -9.87 -15.73 -1.19
CA LYS A 221 -8.90 -16.42 -2.04
C LYS A 221 -8.70 -15.64 -3.34
N ILE A 222 -7.45 -15.57 -3.79
CA ILE A 222 -7.14 -15.16 -5.16
C ILE A 222 -7.37 -16.37 -6.04
N ASP A 223 -8.43 -16.34 -6.84
CA ASP A 223 -8.68 -17.37 -7.84
C ASP A 223 -7.68 -17.20 -8.99
N ARG A 224 -6.52 -17.84 -8.85
CA ARG A 224 -5.66 -18.10 -10.00
C ARG A 224 -6.49 -18.98 -10.92
N PHE A 225 -6.85 -18.47 -12.10
CA PHE A 225 -7.60 -19.23 -13.11
C PHE A 225 -7.17 -20.70 -13.08
N ALA A 226 -8.13 -21.59 -12.85
CA ALA A 226 -7.95 -23.02 -13.05
C ALA A 226 -7.28 -23.19 -14.42
N GLY A 227 -6.13 -23.85 -14.44
CA GLY A 227 -5.26 -23.93 -15.61
C GLY A 227 -6.08 -24.12 -16.88
N THR A 228 -6.01 -23.15 -17.78
CA THR A 228 -6.36 -23.38 -19.17
C THR A 228 -5.38 -24.43 -19.66
N LYS A 229 -5.79 -25.70 -19.62
CA LYS A 229 -5.17 -26.73 -20.42
C LYS A 229 -5.33 -26.26 -21.87
N VAL A 230 -4.22 -25.86 -22.47
CA VAL A 230 -4.06 -25.91 -23.93
C VAL A 230 -3.43 -27.24 -24.25
#